data_AF-A0A7S2KF49-F1
#
_entry.id   AF-A0A7S2KF49-F1
#
_cell.length_a   1.000
_cell.length_b   1.000
_cell.length_c   1.000
_cell.angle_alpha   90.00
_cell.angle_beta   90.00
_cell.angle_gamma   90.00
#
_symmetry.space_group_name_H-M   'P 1'
#
loop_
_entity.id
_entity.type
_entity.pdbx_description
1 polymer ?
#
loop_
_entity_poly.entity_id
_entity_poly.type
_entity_poly.pdbx_seq_one_letter_code
_entity_poly.pdbx_strand_id
1 'polypeptide(L)'
;DGVKLKKCTACKSVRYCSVKCQKDHRAKHKRECKKRAAELSDEVLFKQPESSHLGDCPICCLPLAPSIDEKASPMMACCSKIICNGCNIANQIREVKGKLLLKCPYCRHQLPKSQEEAAQIRM
;
A
#
# COMPACT_ATOMS: atom_id res chain seq x y z
N ASP A 1 20.28 -32.60 25.98
CA ASP A 1 19.30 -33.05 24.96
C ASP A 1 18.66 -31.89 24.21
N GLY A 2 18.79 -31.86 22.88
CA GLY A 2 18.21 -30.84 22.02
C GLY A 2 17.17 -31.42 21.06
N VAL A 3 15.95 -31.69 21.54
CA VAL A 3 14.88 -32.20 20.66
C VAL A 3 14.39 -31.08 19.73
N LYS A 4 14.69 -31.19 18.44
CA LYS A 4 14.24 -30.23 17.42
C LYS A 4 12.74 -30.37 17.16
N LEU A 5 11.95 -29.44 17.67
CA LEU A 5 10.50 -29.42 17.47
C LEU A 5 10.11 -28.93 16.06
N LYS A 6 9.10 -29.55 15.45
CA LYS A 6 8.54 -29.22 14.14
C LYS A 6 7.20 -28.49 14.30
N LYS A 7 7.01 -27.37 13.60
CA LYS A 7 5.73 -26.62 13.61
C LYS A 7 4.67 -27.35 12.80
N CYS A 8 3.40 -27.22 13.21
CA CYS A 8 2.27 -27.57 12.34
C CYS A 8 2.34 -26.71 11.06
N THR A 9 2.27 -27.34 9.89
CA THR A 9 2.41 -26.65 8.60
C THR A 9 1.20 -25.80 8.25
N ALA A 10 0.01 -26.18 8.70
CA ALA A 10 -1.23 -25.45 8.43
C ALA A 10 -1.36 -24.19 9.30
N CYS A 11 -1.31 -24.33 10.62
CA CYS A 11 -1.59 -23.21 11.53
C CYS A 11 -0.34 -22.50 12.08
N LYS A 12 0.85 -23.10 11.95
CA LYS A 12 2.14 -22.59 12.46
C LYS A 12 2.22 -22.29 13.98
N SER A 13 1.14 -22.46 14.75
CA SER A 13 1.06 -22.12 16.19
C SER A 13 1.61 -23.19 17.14
N VAL A 14 1.37 -24.47 16.86
CA VAL A 14 1.80 -25.57 17.73
C VAL A 14 3.05 -26.25 17.18
N ARG A 15 3.86 -26.84 18.08
CA ARG A 15 5.08 -27.57 17.75
C ARG A 15 5.01 -29.00 18.27
N TYR A 16 5.62 -29.94 17.54
CA TYR A 16 5.65 -31.36 17.87
C TYR A 16 7.07 -31.90 17.80
N CYS A 17 7.44 -32.79 18.71
CA CYS A 17 8.75 -33.46 18.66
C CYS A 17 8.83 -34.50 17.52
N SER A 18 7.70 -35.01 17.03
CA SER A 18 7.65 -36.00 15.96
C SER A 18 6.34 -35.95 15.18
N VAL A 19 6.33 -36.59 14.01
CA VAL A 19 5.11 -36.79 13.21
C VAL A 19 4.09 -37.68 13.95
N LYS A 20 4.57 -38.61 14.78
CA LYS A 20 3.72 -39.46 15.62
C LYS A 20 2.92 -38.62 16.62
N CYS A 21 3.60 -37.78 17.41
CA CYS A 21 2.93 -36.89 18.36
C CYS A 21 1.97 -35.91 17.67
N GLN A 22 2.29 -35.45 16.45
CA GLN A 22 1.37 -34.63 15.65
C GLN A 22 0.09 -35.39 15.26
N LYS A 23 0.22 -36.65 14.82
CA LYS A 23 -0.93 -37.50 14.47
C LYS A 23 -1.80 -37.79 15.69
N ASP A 24 -1.18 -38.13 16.81
CA ASP A 24 -1.88 -38.45 18.06
C ASP A 24 -2.67 -37.23 18.59
N HIS A 25 -2.11 -36.03 18.46
CA HIS A 25 -2.77 -34.78 18.89
C HIS A 25 -3.77 -34.22 17.87
N ARG A 26 -3.88 -34.81 16.67
CA ARG A 26 -4.64 -34.24 15.54
C ARG A 26 -6.11 -34.02 15.88
N ALA A 27 -6.76 -34.96 16.58
CA ALA A 27 -8.18 -34.85 16.92
C ALA A 27 -8.47 -33.64 17.83
N LYS A 28 -7.66 -33.47 18.88
CA LYS A 28 -7.76 -32.33 19.82
C LYS A 28 -7.40 -31.01 19.13
N HIS A 29 -6.41 -31.01 18.24
CA HIS A 29 -5.92 -29.81 17.57
C HIS A 29 -6.78 -29.33 16.39
N LYS A 30 -7.53 -30.23 15.72
CA LYS A 30 -8.17 -29.96 14.41
C LYS A 30 -8.98 -28.68 14.34
N ARG A 31 -9.80 -28.39 15.37
CA ARG A 31 -10.67 -27.21 15.39
C ARG A 31 -9.87 -25.91 15.42
N GLU A 32 -8.90 -25.82 16.34
CA GLU A 32 -8.03 -24.66 16.47
C GLU A 32 -7.09 -24.50 15.28
N CYS A 33 -6.61 -25.63 14.73
CA CYS A 33 -5.81 -25.66 13.52
C CYS A 33 -6.51 -24.97 12.35
N LYS A 34 -7.78 -25.34 12.11
CA LYS A 34 -8.60 -24.75 11.04
C LYS A 34 -8.85 -23.26 11.27
N LYS A 35 -9.18 -22.86 12.50
CA LYS A 35 -9.42 -21.46 12.86
C LYS A 35 -8.18 -20.61 12.55
N ARG A 36 -7.02 -21.01 13.06
CA ARG A 36 -5.77 -20.25 12.85
C ARG A 36 -5.31 -20.28 11.39
N ALA A 37 -5.50 -21.40 10.68
CA ALA A 37 -5.18 -21.47 9.26
C ALA A 37 -6.06 -20.52 8.41
N ALA A 38 -7.33 -20.34 8.79
CA ALA A 38 -8.21 -19.34 8.18
C ALA A 38 -7.70 -17.92 8.49
N GLU A 39 -7.41 -17.60 9.74
CA GLU A 39 -6.85 -16.29 10.14
C GLU A 39 -5.53 -15.98 9.41
N LEU A 40 -4.62 -16.95 9.26
CA LEU A 40 -3.39 -16.77 8.49
C LEU A 40 -3.66 -16.51 7.00
N SER A 41 -4.72 -17.12 6.44
CA SER A 41 -5.10 -16.89 5.05
C SER A 41 -5.66 -15.48 4.89
N ASP A 42 -6.51 -15.05 5.82
CA ASP A 42 -7.05 -13.68 5.86
C ASP A 42 -5.93 -12.65 6.04
N GLU A 43 -4.97 -12.89 6.95
CA GLU A 43 -3.79 -12.05 7.12
C GLU A 43 -3.03 -11.90 5.80
N VAL A 44 -2.77 -12.99 5.06
CA VAL A 44 -2.04 -12.91 3.78
C VAL A 44 -2.84 -12.16 2.71
N LEU A 45 -4.15 -12.35 2.66
CA LEU A 45 -5.02 -11.73 1.66
C LEU A 45 -5.25 -10.23 1.92
N PHE A 46 -5.36 -9.83 3.18
CA PHE A 46 -5.76 -8.48 3.58
C PHE A 46 -4.64 -7.64 4.18
N LYS A 47 -3.44 -8.20 4.37
CA LYS A 47 -2.29 -7.42 4.85
C LYS A 47 -2.01 -6.30 3.86
N GLN A 48 -2.31 -5.08 4.32
CA GLN A 48 -1.96 -3.87 3.59
C GLN A 48 -0.43 -3.77 3.48
N PRO A 49 0.09 -3.26 2.36
CA PRO A 49 1.50 -2.87 2.29
C PRO A 49 1.82 -1.87 3.40
N GLU A 50 3.09 -1.80 3.82
CA GLU A 50 3.51 -0.77 4.77
C GLU A 50 3.18 0.62 4.19
N SER A 51 2.28 1.34 4.85
CA SER A 51 1.94 2.71 4.48
C SER A 51 3.08 3.63 4.90
N SER A 52 3.47 4.55 4.03
CA SER A 52 4.40 5.61 4.43
C SER A 52 3.67 6.66 5.27
N HIS A 53 4.43 7.51 5.97
CA HIS A 53 3.88 8.68 6.66
C HIS A 53 3.22 9.69 5.71
N LEU A 54 3.43 9.57 4.40
CA LEU A 54 2.78 10.40 3.38
C LEU A 54 1.37 9.90 3.04
N GLY A 55 1.01 8.68 3.45
CA GLY A 55 -0.28 8.06 3.17
C GLY A 55 -0.40 7.53 1.74
N ASP A 56 -1.63 7.48 1.23
CA ASP A 56 -1.96 6.97 -0.11
C ASP A 56 -2.29 8.11 -1.08
N CYS A 57 -2.04 7.89 -2.37
CA CYS A 57 -2.42 8.83 -3.42
C CYS A 57 -3.95 8.93 -3.47
N PRO A 58 -4.54 10.14 -3.35
CA PRO A 58 -6.00 10.30 -3.29
C PRO A 58 -6.71 10.09 -4.63
N ILE A 59 -5.98 9.70 -5.68
CA ILE A 59 -6.51 9.45 -7.03
C ILE A 59 -6.55 7.95 -7.35
N CYS A 60 -5.48 7.22 -7.04
CA CYS A 60 -5.36 5.78 -7.36
C CYS A 60 -5.31 4.88 -6.13
N CYS A 61 -5.33 5.44 -4.92
CA CYS A 61 -5.27 4.74 -3.64
C CYS A 61 -4.03 3.84 -3.48
N LEU A 62 -2.95 4.14 -4.22
CA LEU A 62 -1.67 3.46 -4.07
C LEU A 62 -0.80 4.20 -3.03
N PRO A 63 -0.01 3.48 -2.23
CA PRO A 63 0.91 4.09 -1.26
C PRO A 63 1.80 5.14 -1.90
N LEU A 64 1.86 6.33 -1.29
CA LEU A 64 2.82 7.35 -1.66
C LEU A 64 4.18 6.87 -1.17
N ALA A 65 5.06 6.51 -2.10
CA ALA A 65 6.40 6.08 -1.74
C ALA A 65 7.13 7.24 -1.04
N PRO A 66 7.74 7.01 0.14
CA PRO A 66 8.73 7.93 0.68
C PRO A 66 9.89 7.90 -0.32
N SER A 67 10.19 9.05 -0.92
CA SER A 67 11.16 9.17 -1.99
C SER A 67 12.57 8.80 -1.51
N ILE A 68 12.93 7.52 -1.62
CA ILE A 68 14.34 7.08 -1.59
C ILE A 68 15.00 7.40 -2.95
N ASP A 69 14.19 7.61 -4.00
CA ASP A 69 14.61 8.03 -5.32
C ASP A 69 14.06 9.42 -5.68
N GLU A 70 14.79 10.17 -6.50
CA GLU A 70 14.64 11.61 -6.81
C GLU A 70 13.26 12.08 -7.30
N LYS A 71 12.31 11.16 -7.56
CA LYS A 71 10.97 11.48 -8.02
C LYS A 71 10.01 11.58 -6.84
N ALA A 72 10.18 12.63 -6.03
CA ALA A 72 9.27 12.97 -4.95
C ALA A 72 7.83 13.16 -5.46
N SER A 73 6.85 12.74 -4.64
CA SER A 73 5.43 12.97 -4.90
C SER A 73 5.15 14.48 -4.84
N PRO A 74 4.64 15.12 -5.92
CA PRO A 74 4.47 16.56 -5.93
C PRO A 74 3.32 16.98 -5.01
N MET A 75 3.54 18.05 -4.27
CA MET A 75 2.47 18.78 -3.59
C MET A 75 1.86 19.79 -4.56
N MET A 76 0.55 19.71 -4.78
CA MET A 76 -0.16 20.62 -5.67
C MET A 76 -0.44 21.95 -4.97
N ALA A 77 0.16 23.04 -5.44
CA ALA A 77 0.05 24.37 -4.82
C ALA A 77 -1.39 24.86 -4.61
N CYS A 78 -2.30 24.52 -5.52
CA CYS A 78 -3.69 25.00 -5.50
C CYS A 78 -4.59 24.36 -4.44
N CYS A 79 -4.23 23.20 -3.88
CA CYS A 79 -5.08 22.47 -2.93
C CYS A 79 -4.31 21.73 -1.84
N SER A 80 -2.99 21.92 -1.79
CA SER A 80 -2.06 21.30 -0.84
C SER A 80 -2.18 19.79 -0.76
N LYS A 81 -2.60 19.14 -1.85
CA LYS A 81 -2.66 17.66 -1.94
C LYS A 81 -1.36 17.11 -2.50
N ILE A 82 -0.88 16.06 -1.85
CA ILE A 82 0.21 15.22 -2.35
C ILE A 82 -0.42 14.10 -3.17
N ILE A 83 0.07 13.91 -4.40
CA ILE A 83 -0.37 12.85 -5.30
C ILE A 83 0.85 12.08 -5.83
N CYS A 84 0.66 10.84 -6.28
CA CYS A 84 1.77 10.09 -6.86
C CYS A 84 2.18 10.66 -8.24
N ASN A 85 3.46 10.53 -8.57
CA ASN A 85 3.98 10.98 -9.86
C ASN A 85 3.31 10.31 -11.06
N GLY A 86 2.89 9.05 -10.91
CA GLY A 86 2.13 8.35 -11.94
C GLY A 86 0.84 9.08 -12.32
N CYS A 87 0.04 9.50 -11.33
CA CYS A 87 -1.19 10.27 -11.58
C CYS A 87 -0.91 11.66 -12.16
N ASN A 88 0.17 12.32 -11.70
CA ASN A 88 0.58 13.62 -12.25
C ASN A 88 0.94 13.51 -13.74
N ILE A 89 1.81 12.56 -14.09
CA ILE A 89 2.26 12.31 -15.46
C ILE A 89 1.10 11.89 -16.36
N ALA A 90 0.23 10.98 -15.89
CA ALA A 90 -0.93 10.54 -16.66
C ALA A 90 -1.87 11.71 -16.99
N ASN A 91 -2.06 12.64 -16.06
CA ASN A 91 -2.84 13.84 -16.27
C ASN A 91 -2.20 14.77 -17.33
N GLN A 92 -0.90 15.01 -17.24
CA GLN A 92 -0.15 15.81 -18.22
C GLN A 92 -0.22 15.20 -19.62
N ILE A 93 -0.03 13.88 -19.76
CA ILE A 93 -0.13 13.18 -21.05
C ILE A 93 -1.51 13.38 -21.67
N ARG A 94 -2.58 13.25 -20.87
CA ARG A 94 -3.96 13.47 -21.33
C ARG A 94 -4.16 14.91 -21.82
N GLU A 95 -3.64 15.88 -21.08
CA GLU A 95 -3.79 17.30 -21.41
C GLU A 95 -3.03 17.67 -22.68
N VAL A 96 -1.79 17.20 -22.83
CA VAL A 96 -0.98 17.40 -24.05
C VAL A 96 -1.65 16.77 -25.27
N LYS A 97 -2.07 15.49 -25.18
CA LYS A 97 -2.74 14.79 -26.29
C LYS A 97 -4.06 15.47 -26.68
N GLY A 98 -4.80 15.95 -25.70
CA GLY A 98 -6.08 16.63 -25.92
C GLY A 98 -5.96 18.13 -26.24
N LYS A 99 -4.75 18.70 -26.29
CA LYS A 99 -4.52 20.16 -26.40
C LYS A 99 -5.32 20.95 -25.35
N LEU A 100 -5.42 20.41 -24.14
CA LEU A 100 -6.16 20.99 -23.02
C LEU A 100 -5.24 21.87 -22.18
N LEU A 101 -5.85 22.83 -21.47
CA LEU A 101 -5.15 23.58 -20.45
C LEU A 101 -4.68 22.66 -19.33
N LEU A 102 -3.46 22.92 -18.84
CA LEU A 102 -2.89 22.20 -17.71
C LEU A 102 -3.73 22.46 -16.45
N LYS A 103 -4.19 21.38 -15.82
CA LYS A 103 -5.00 21.46 -14.60
C LYS A 103 -4.45 20.55 -13.51
N CYS A 104 -4.71 20.91 -12.26
CA CYS A 104 -4.44 20.05 -11.13
C CYS A 104 -5.18 18.71 -11.31
N PRO A 105 -4.47 17.57 -11.21
CA PRO A 105 -5.08 16.25 -11.36
C PRO A 105 -6.13 15.94 -10.28
N TYR A 106 -6.04 16.59 -9.11
CA TYR A 106 -6.99 16.41 -8.01
C TYR A 106 -8.17 17.38 -8.08
N CYS A 107 -7.96 18.68 -7.79
CA CYS A 107 -9.05 19.66 -7.72
C CYS A 107 -9.41 20.32 -9.06
N ARG A 108 -8.72 19.98 -10.16
CA ARG A 108 -8.96 20.51 -11.51
C ARG A 108 -8.75 22.03 -11.69
N HIS A 109 -8.23 22.72 -10.67
CA HIS A 109 -7.82 24.12 -10.79
C HIS A 109 -6.76 24.28 -11.89
N GLN A 110 -6.82 25.37 -12.66
CA GLN A 110 -5.86 25.60 -13.75
C GLN A 110 -4.47 25.86 -13.16
N LEU A 111 -3.43 25.27 -13.76
CA LEU A 111 -2.06 25.60 -13.38
C LEU A 111 -1.72 27.01 -13.89
N PRO A 112 -0.92 27.78 -13.13
CA PRO A 112 -0.49 29.11 -13.55
C PRO A 112 0.28 29.04 -14.86
N LYS A 113 0.03 29.99 -15.76
CA LYS A 113 0.71 30.12 -17.05
C LYS A 113 1.95 30.99 -16.96
N SER A 114 2.07 31.83 -15.93
CA SER A 114 3.23 32.68 -15.66
C SER A 114 3.70 32.60 -14.21
N GLN A 115 4.89 33.13 -13.92
CA GLN A 115 5.40 33.20 -12.55
C GLN A 115 4.56 34.16 -11.69
N GLU A 116 4.04 35.24 -12.27
CA GLU A 116 3.17 36.21 -11.60
C GLU A 116 1.83 35.57 -11.20
N GLU A 117 1.26 34.72 -12.06
CA GLU A 117 0.06 33.94 -11.72
C GLU A 117 0.38 32.90 -10.64
N ALA A 118 1.56 32.26 -10.69
CA ALA A 118 1.97 31.29 -9.69
C ALA A 118 2.13 31.91 -8.29
N ALA A 119 2.62 33.14 -8.21
CA ALA A 119 2.73 33.89 -6.96
C ALA A 119 1.37 34.19 -6.32
N GLN A 120 0.32 34.41 -7.12
CA GLN A 120 -1.04 34.68 -6.65
C GLN A 120 -1.79 33.44 -6.15
N ILE A 121 -1.39 32.25 -6.61
CA ILE A 121 -2.03 30.96 -6.24
C ILE A 121 -1.44 30.40 -4.92
N ARG A 122 -0.34 30.95 -4.42
CA ARG A 122 0.18 30.64 -3.08
C ARG A 122 -0.71 31.30 -2.03
N MET A 123 -1.56 30.50 -1.37
CA MET A 123 -2.16 30.87 -0.08
C MET A 123 -1.13 30.80 1.03
#